data_AF-A0A0C3JEY7-F1
#
_entry.id   AF-A0A0C3JEY7-F1
#
_cell.length_a   1.000
_cell.length_b   1.000
_cell.length_c   1.000
_cell.angle_alpha   90.00
_cell.angle_beta   90.00
_cell.angle_gamma   90.00
#
_symmetry.space_group_name_H-M   'P 1'
#
loop_
_entity.id
_entity.type
_entity.pdbx_description
1 polymer ?
#
loop_
_entity_poly.entity_id
_entity_poly.type
_entity_poly.pdbx_seq_one_letter_code
_entity_poly.pdbx_strand_id
1 'polypeptide(L)' 'LRQIWNMIGETNERTKVHKFWSGLRKELQRDLWKEKLNPEVSNLKKVVASAEILEIAQS' A
#
# COMPACT_ATOMS: atom_id res chain seq x y z
N LEU A 1 -3.71 -9.31 -5.51
CA LEU A 1 -3.94 -8.63 -4.20
C LEU A 1 -5.31 -8.93 -3.57
N ARG A 2 -6.45 -8.68 -4.23
CA ARG A 2 -7.79 -8.97 -3.64
C ARG A 2 -7.94 -10.43 -3.16
N GLN A 3 -7.41 -11.38 -3.93
CA GLN A 3 -7.43 -12.81 -3.59
C GLN A 3 -6.59 -13.16 -2.35
N ILE A 4 -5.43 -12.51 -2.16
CA ILE A 4 -4.54 -12.75 -1.01
C ILE A 4 -5.25 -12.33 0.30
N TRP A 5 -5.90 -11.16 0.30
CA TRP A 5 -6.61 -10.69 1.48
C TRP A 5 -7.86 -11.53 1.81
N ASN A 6 -8.57 -11.98 0.78
CA ASN A 6 -9.70 -12.88 0.96
C ASN A 6 -9.25 -14.23 1.54
N MET A 7 -8.07 -14.72 1.17
CA MET A 7 -7.49 -15.95 1.70
C MET A 7 -7.03 -15.81 3.16
N ILE A 8 -6.53 -14.64 3.55
CA ILE A 8 -6.10 -14.34 4.94
C ILE A 8 -7.31 -14.04 5.85
N GLY A 9 -8.53 -13.95 5.31
CA GLY A 9 -9.74 -13.63 6.06
C GLY A 9 -9.78 -12.18 6.57
N GLU A 10 -8.84 -11.34 6.15
CA GLU A 10 -8.84 -9.92 6.52
C GLU A 10 -9.92 -9.22 5.72
N THR A 11 -10.92 -8.66 6.40
CA THR A 11 -12.03 -7.92 5.76
C THR A 11 -11.90 -6.42 5.96
N ASN A 12 -11.21 -5.98 7.02
CA ASN A 12 -11.04 -4.57 7.33
C ASN A 12 -10.03 -3.93 6.36
N GLU A 13 -10.52 -3.01 5.52
CA GLU A 13 -9.67 -2.31 4.55
C GLU A 13 -8.54 -1.55 5.22
N ARG A 14 -8.79 -0.93 6.38
CA ARG A 14 -7.77 -0.19 7.12
C ARG A 14 -6.61 -1.08 7.55
N THR A 15 -6.93 -2.26 8.07
CA THR A 15 -5.91 -3.24 8.46
C THR A 15 -5.10 -3.70 7.25
N LYS A 16 -5.73 -3.86 6.09
CA LYS A 16 -5.01 -4.22 4.85
C LYS A 16 -4.04 -3.13 4.41
N VAL A 17 -4.47 -1.87 4.45
CA VAL A 17 -3.63 -0.72 4.11
C VAL A 17 -2.42 -0.67 5.04
N HIS A 18 -2.64 -0.81 6.34
CA HIS A 18 -1.57 -0.83 7.35
C HIS A 18 -0.59 -1.98 7.15
N LYS A 19 -1.09 -3.21 6.98
CA LYS A 19 -0.26 -4.39 6.73
C LYS A 19 0.57 -4.21 5.46
N PHE A 20 -0.05 -3.80 4.36
CA PHE A 20 0.65 -3.53 3.11
C PHE A 20 1.73 -2.45 3.28
N TRP A 21 1.35 -1.31 3.86
CA TRP A 21 2.25 -0.18 4.10
C TRP A 21 3.47 -0.58 4.93
N SER A 22 3.26 -1.30 6.03
CA SER A 22 4.34 -1.77 6.91
C SER A 22 5.32 -2.72 6.21
N GLY A 23 4.88 -3.43 5.17
CA GLY A 23 5.72 -4.32 4.36
C GLY A 23 6.55 -3.61 3.29
N LEU A 24 6.27 -2.34 2.99
CA LEU A 24 7.02 -1.57 2.00
C LEU A 24 8.40 -1.13 2.52
N ARG A 25 9.35 -0.96 1.59
CA ARG A 25 10.65 -0.34 1.87
C ARG A 25 10.45 1.13 2.32
N LYS A 26 11.34 1.64 3.16
CA LYS A 26 11.26 3.01 3.70
C LYS A 26 11.27 4.09 2.62
N GLU A 27 11.97 3.85 1.52
CA GLU A 27 12.04 4.76 0.37
C GLU A 27 10.68 4.88 -0.30
N LEU A 28 10.02 3.76 -0.61
CA LEU A 28 8.66 3.72 -1.15
C LEU A 28 7.64 4.34 -0.20
N GLN A 29 7.72 4.07 1.11
CA GLN A 29 6.85 4.73 2.10
C GLN A 29 6.98 6.25 2.03
N ARG A 30 8.22 6.77 1.94
CA ARG A 30 8.49 8.21 1.84
C ARG A 30 7.96 8.80 0.53
N ASP A 31 8.12 8.10 -0.59
CA ASP A 31 7.66 8.62 -1.88
C ASP A 31 6.13 8.59 -1.99
N LEU A 32 5.46 7.58 -1.41
CA LEU A 32 4.00 7.58 -1.25
C LEU A 32 3.51 8.77 -0.41
N TRP A 33 4.23 9.16 0.65
CA TRP A 33 3.90 10.37 1.41
C TRP A 33 4.00 11.64 0.57
N LYS A 34 5.00 11.75 -0.32
CA LYS A 34 5.12 12.87 -1.26
C LYS A 34 3.95 12.94 -2.24
N GLU A 35 3.44 11.77 -2.65
CA GLU A 35 2.22 11.61 -3.45
C GLU A 35 0.91 11.84 -2.66
N LYS A 36 1.01 12.34 -1.42
CA LYS A 36 -0.12 12.59 -0.50
C LYS A 36 -0.91 11.31 -0.18
N LEU A 37 -0.26 10.15 -0.23
CA LEU A 37 -0.83 8.88 0.19
C LEU A 37 -0.30 8.51 1.57
N ASN A 38 -1.18 7.99 2.42
CA ASN A 38 -0.80 7.53 3.74
C ASN A 38 -1.75 6.44 4.23
N PRO A 39 -1.30 5.60 5.17
CA PRO A 39 -2.13 4.50 5.65
C PRO A 39 -3.35 4.99 6.43
N GLU A 40 -3.35 6.26 6.87
CA GLU A 40 -4.40 6.86 7.69
C GLU A 40 -5.63 7.38 6.92
N VAL A 41 -5.54 7.62 5.61
CA VAL A 41 -6.71 8.07 4.83
C VAL A 41 -6.80 7.45 3.44
N SER A 42 -5.74 6.83 2.93
CA SER A 42 -5.75 6.28 1.58
C SER A 42 -6.36 4.87 1.54
N ASN A 43 -7.12 4.60 0.48
CA ASN A 43 -7.60 3.26 0.18
C ASN A 43 -6.48 2.36 -0.32
N LEU A 44 -6.63 1.05 -0.11
CA LEU A 44 -5.59 0.08 -0.43
C LEU A 44 -5.26 0.05 -1.93
N LYS A 45 -6.29 0.13 -2.77
CA LYS A 45 -6.12 0.06 -4.24
C LYS A 45 -5.21 1.17 -4.75
N LYS A 46 -5.38 2.39 -4.25
CA LYS A 46 -4.58 3.56 -4.65
C LYS A 46 -3.15 3.45 -4.11
N VAL A 47 -2.99 3.06 -2.85
CA VAL A 47 -1.66 2.86 -2.23
C VAL A 47 -0.84 1.82 -2.99
N VAL A 48 -1.46 0.69 -3.33
CA VAL A 48 -0.85 -0.39 -4.12
C VAL A 48 -0.42 0.12 -5.49
N ALA A 49 -1.35 0.71 -6.25
CA ALA A 49 -1.07 1.11 -7.63
C ALA A 49 0.07 2.14 -7.71
N SER A 50 0.09 3.10 -6.78
CA SER A 50 1.18 4.06 -6.68
C SER A 50 2.50 3.42 -6.24
N ALA A 51 2.46 2.44 -5.33
CA ALA A 51 3.66 1.73 -4.90
C ALA A 51 4.29 0.93 -6.05
N GLU A 52 3.47 0.25 -6.86
CA GLU A 52 3.92 -0.50 -8.05
C GLU A 52 4.60 0.43 -9.07
N ILE A 53 4.01 1.60 -9.35
CA ILE A 53 4.59 2.58 -10.26
C ILE A 53 5.92 3.11 -9.73
N LEU A 54 5.99 3.46 -8.44
CA LEU A 54 7.21 3.98 -7.81
C LEU A 54 8.31 2.93 -7.78
N GLU A 55 7.98 1.66 -7.51
CA GLU A 55 8.95 0.56 -7.52
C GLU A 55 9.53 0.33 -8.91
N ILE A 56 8.70 0.37 -9.96
CA ILE A 56 9.16 0.29 -11.35
C ILE A 56 10.01 1.50 -11.73
N ALA A 57 9.62 2.71 -11.32
CA ALA A 57 10.34 3.94 -11.65
C ALA A 57 11.71 4.05 -10.96
N GLN A 58 11.91 3.33 -9.85
CA GLN A 58 13.16 3.27 -9.10
C GLN A 58 14.04 2.07 -9.51
N SER A 59 13.55 1.24 -10.44
CA SER A 59 14.26 0.06 -10.95
C SER A 59 15.25 0.38 -12.07
#